data_AF-A0A850H818-F1
#
_entry.id   AF-A0A850H818-F1
#
_cell.length_a   1.000
_cell.length_b   1.000
_cell.length_c   1.000
_cell.angle_alpha   90.00
_cell.angle_beta   90.00
_cell.angle_gamma   90.00
#
_symmetry.space_group_name_H-M   'P 1'
#
loop_
_entity.id
_entity.type
_entity.pdbx_description
1 polymer ?
#
loop_
_entity_poly.entity_id
_entity_poly.type
_entity_poly.pdbx_seq_one_letter_code
_entity_poly.pdbx_strand_id
1 'polypeptide(L)' 'MNNVLQFPTDRFFTVRECPRFWVVELAFHVGGKVRRQRWGSNFRQRESAEKYACRLGKRWGCKVLFGEVA' A
#
# COMPACT_ATOMS: atom_id res chain seq x y z
N MET A 1 29.55 11.64 -11.04
CA MET A 1 28.70 11.69 -9.84
C MET A 1 27.31 11.22 -10.23
N ASN A 2 27.02 9.94 -10.01
CA ASN A 2 25.71 9.36 -10.34
C ASN A 2 24.72 9.79 -9.26
N ASN A 3 23.89 10.80 -9.56
CA ASN A 3 22.80 11.23 -8.71
C ASN A 3 21.71 10.15 -8.74
N VAL A 4 21.88 9.12 -7.92
CA VAL A 4 20.78 8.25 -7.50
C VAL A 4 19.82 9.13 -6.73
N LEU A 5 18.80 9.65 -7.41
CA LEU A 5 17.67 10.32 -6.76
C LEU A 5 16.95 9.27 -5.91
N GLN A 6 17.37 9.18 -4.65
CA GLN A 6 16.70 8.43 -3.62
C GLN A 6 15.42 9.20 -3.27
N PHE A 7 14.38 9.05 -4.09
CA PHE A 7 13.06 9.59 -3.74
C PHE A 7 12.58 8.86 -2.47
N PRO A 8 12.13 9.57 -1.43
CA PRO A 8 11.68 8.97 -0.19
C PRO A 8 10.33 8.26 -0.41
N THR A 9 10.40 7.06 -0.98
CA THR A 9 9.30 6.11 -1.13
C THR A 9 8.00 6.69 -1.70
N ASP A 10 7.95 6.94 -3.01
CA ASP A 10 6.72 7.21 -3.77
C ASP A 10 5.72 6.04 -3.78
N ARG A 11 5.87 5.05 -2.89
CA ARG A 11 5.13 3.79 -2.85
C ARG A 11 4.69 3.51 -1.42
N PHE A 12 3.38 3.40 -1.23
CA PHE A 12 2.78 3.11 0.06
C PHE A 12 1.65 2.10 -0.05
N PHE A 13 1.57 1.18 0.90
CA PHE A 13 0.42 0.27 1.00
C PHE A 13 -0.71 0.95 1.74
N THR A 14 -1.93 0.74 1.27
CA THR A 14 -3.17 1.17 1.90
C THR A 14 -4.05 -0.04 2.17
N VAL A 15 -4.74 -0.05 3.31
CA VAL A 15 -5.74 -1.06 3.65
C VAL A 15 -7.10 -0.39 3.55
N ARG A 16 -7.96 -0.88 2.65
CA ARG A 16 -9.28 -0.32 2.37
C ARG A 16 -10.38 -1.28 2.76
N GLU A 17 -11.42 -0.75 3.38
CA GLU A 17 -12.65 -1.48 3.65
C GLU A 17 -13.53 -1.56 2.39
N CYS A 18 -14.06 -2.75 2.11
CA CYS A 18 -15.13 -3.00 1.16
C CYS A 18 -16.28 -3.68 1.91
N PRO A 19 -17.53 -3.66 1.40
CA PRO A 19 -18.73 -4.02 2.16
C PRO A 19 -18.72 -5.39 2.87
N ARG A 20 -17.83 -6.32 2.49
CA ARG A 20 -17.71 -7.66 3.08
C ARG A 20 -16.27 -8.13 3.27
N PHE A 21 -15.28 -7.31 2.96
CA PHE A 21 -13.86 -7.70 3.00
C PHE A 21 -12.94 -6.47 3.00
N TRP A 22 -11.70 -6.70 3.40
CA TRP A 22 -10.62 -5.73 3.39
C TRP A 22 -9.67 -6.01 2.22
N VAL A 23 -9.11 -4.95 1.67
CA VAL A 23 -8.21 -5.01 0.51
C VAL A 23 -6.93 -4.27 0.83
N VAL A 24 -5.80 -4.83 0.39
CA VAL A 24 -4.53 -4.12 0.40
C VAL A 24 -4.28 -3.56 -1.00
N GLU A 25 -4.01 -2.27 -1.12
CA GLU A 25 -3.66 -1.61 -2.38
C GLU A 25 -2.29 -0.95 -2.26
N LEU A 26 -1.43 -1.19 -3.23
CA LEU A 26 -0.20 -0.42 -3.42
C LEU A 26 -0.54 0.87 -4.16
N ALA A 27 -0.39 2.00 -3.49
CA ALA A 27 -0.47 3.31 -4.12
C ALA A 27 0.94 3.82 -4.44
N PHE A 28 1.11 4.42 -5.61
CA PHE A 28 2.36 5.01 -6.00
C PHE A 28 2.22 6.17 -6.98
N HIS A 29 3.17 7.10 -6.97
CA HIS A 29 3.16 8.26 -7.86
C HIS A 29 3.88 7.94 -9.18
N VAL A 30 3.23 8.21 -10.32
CA VAL A 30 3.83 8.15 -11.66
C VAL A 30 3.44 9.39 -12.43
N GLY A 31 4.43 10.22 -12.79
CA GLY A 31 4.20 11.42 -13.60
C GLY A 31 3.17 12.39 -12.98
N GLY A 32 3.25 12.61 -11.67
CA GLY A 32 2.33 13.49 -10.93
C GLY A 32 0.94 12.90 -10.66
N LYS A 33 0.67 11.66 -11.06
CA LYS A 33 -0.62 10.97 -10.81
C LYS A 33 -0.43 9.84 -9.79
N VAL A 34 -1.35 9.72 -8.85
CA VAL A 34 -1.43 8.56 -7.95
C VAL A 34 -2.05 7.40 -8.71
N ARG A 35 -1.30 6.31 -8.82
CA ARG A 35 -1.78 5.01 -9.32
C ARG A 35 -2.02 4.11 -8.13
N ARG A 36 -3.10 3.33 -8.19
CA ARG A 36 -3.44 2.32 -7.19
C ARG A 36 -3.45 0.97 -7.87
N GLN A 37 -2.75 0.02 -7.29
CA GLN A 37 -2.74 -1.36 -7.73
C GLN A 37 -3.18 -2.24 -6.58
N ARG A 38 -4.25 -2.98 -6.81
CA ARG A 38 -4.73 -3.97 -5.84
C ARG A 38 -3.69 -5.07 -5.66
N TRP A 39 -3.35 -5.38 -4.41
CA TRP A 39 -2.43 -6.45 -4.07
C TRP A 39 -3.05 -7.44 -3.09
N GLY A 40 -3.13 -8.69 -3.53
CA GLY A 40 -3.65 -9.79 -2.73
C GLY A 40 -5.16 -10.01 -2.83
N SER A 41 -5.63 -10.92 -1.99
CA SER A 41 -7.00 -11.43 -1.94
C SER A 41 -7.92 -10.58 -1.07
N ASN A 42 -9.24 -10.84 -1.15
CA ASN A 42 -10.23 -10.32 -0.20
C ASN A 42 -9.94 -10.85 1.21
N PHE A 43 -9.59 -10.00 2.16
CA PHE A 43 -9.40 -10.40 3.57
C PHE A 43 -10.73 -10.28 4.32
N ARG A 44 -11.16 -11.32 5.06
CA ARG A 44 -12.38 -11.20 5.88
C ARG A 44 -12.21 -10.27 7.09
N GLN A 45 -10.99 -10.17 7.62
CA GLN A 45 -10.67 -9.41 8.81
C GLN A 45 -9.65 -8.32 8.51
N ARG A 46 -9.84 -7.14 9.11
CA ARG A 46 -8.94 -5.99 9.01
C ARG A 46 -7.51 -6.34 9.41
N GLU A 47 -7.34 -6.98 10.57
CA GLU A 47 -6.04 -7.34 11.12
C GLU A 47 -5.22 -8.24 10.17
N SER A 48 -5.88 -9.14 9.44
CA SER A 48 -5.23 -9.97 8.43
C SER A 48 -4.69 -9.16 7.26
N ALA A 49 -5.48 -8.18 6.78
CA ALA A 49 -5.05 -7.26 5.73
C ALA A 49 -3.89 -6.36 6.21
N GLU A 50 -3.97 -5.86 7.44
CA GLU A 50 -2.92 -5.02 8.02
C GLU A 50 -1.60 -5.78 8.23
N LYS A 51 -1.65 -6.99 8.79
CA LYS A 51 -0.49 -7.88 8.91
C LYS A 51 0.12 -8.21 7.55
N TYR A 52 -0.70 -8.37 6.52
CA TYR A 52 -0.23 -8.61 5.16
C TYR A 52 0.43 -7.36 4.56
N ALA A 53 -0.19 -6.18 4.69
CA ALA A 53 0.37 -4.90 4.26
C ALA A 53 1.70 -4.58 4.95
N CYS A 54 1.82 -4.82 6.27
CA CYS A 54 3.07 -4.68 7.03
C CYS A 54 4.19 -5.61 6.52
N ARG A 55 3.88 -6.87 6.22
CA ARG A 55 4.87 -7.80 5.63
C ARG A 55 5.37 -7.32 4.27
N LEU A 56 4.46 -6.84 3.43
CA LEU A 56 4.81 -6.28 2.12
C LEU A 56 5.60 -4.98 2.24
N GLY A 57 5.19 -4.07 3.12
CA GLY A 57 5.91 -2.83 3.42
C GLY A 57 7.36 -3.10 3.81
N LYS A 58 7.58 -4.01 4.77
CA LYS A 58 8.94 -4.42 5.18
C LYS A 58 9.74 -5.04 4.03
N ARG A 59 9.13 -5.94 3.25
CA ARG A 59 9.81 -6.65 2.15
C ARG A 59 10.22 -5.71 1.01
N TRP A 60 9.42 -4.67 0.74
CA TRP A 60 9.61 -3.77 -0.39
C TRP A 60 10.19 -2.41 0.03
N GLY A 61 10.51 -2.23 1.31
CA GLY A 61 10.97 -0.95 1.85
C GLY A 61 9.95 0.17 1.69
N CYS A 62 8.65 -0.15 1.65
CA CYS A 62 7.55 0.80 1.44
C CYS A 62 6.90 1.21 2.77
N LYS A 63 6.40 2.44 2.86
CA LYS A 63 5.56 2.87 3.98
C LYS A 63 4.19 2.18 3.91
N VAL A 64 3.60 1.90 5.07
CA VAL A 64 2.23 1.37 5.16
C VAL A 64 1.37 2.42 5.82
N LEU A 65 0.30 2.81 5.14
CA LEU A 65 -0.70 3.75 5.63
C LEU A 65 -2.00 3.00 5.87
N PHE A 66 -2.51 3.06 7.09
CA PHE A 66 -3.84 2.56 7.42
C PHE A 66 -4.77 3.77 7.36
N GLY A 67 -5.71 3.79 6.42
CA GLY A 67 -6.65 4.88 6.27
C GLY A 67 -8.05 4.33 6.11
N GLU A 68 -8.98 4.83 6.92
CA GLU A 68 -10.41 4.73 6.63
C GLU A 68 -10.68 5.68 5.46
N VAL A 69 -11.02 5.13 4.30
CA VAL A 69 -11.52 5.94 3.19
C VAL A 69 -12.99 6.20 3.51
N ALA A 70 -13.27 7.33 4.13
CA ALA A 70 -14.63 7.89 4.23
C ALA A 70 -15.21 8.16 2.84
#